data_AF-A0A1Q4XVB0-F1
#
_entry.id   AF-A0A1Q4XVB0-F1
#
_cell.length_a   1.000
_cell.length_b   1.000
_cell.length_c   1.000
_cell.angle_alpha   90.00
_cell.angle_beta   90.00
_cell.angle_gamma   90.00
#
_symmetry.space_group_name_H-M   'P 1'
#
loop_
_entity.id
_entity.type
_entity.pdbx_description
1 polymer ?
#
loop_
_entity_poly.entity_id
_entity_poly.type
_entity_poly.pdbx_seq_one_letter_code
_entity_poly.pdbx_strand_id
1 'polypeptide(L)'
;MSHITRIASATALAFAAVALPVVTAGPAHATVEACKGYLEEKGYDVTYEMEQACVTGSHNELEQCAEELKAQGVWRYYAYTACEHAAMTEGRLVDGG
;
A
#
# COMPACT_ATOMS: atom_id res chain seq x y z
N MET A 1 0.34 -56.97 41.43
CA MET A 1 0.37 -55.73 42.22
C MET A 1 0.65 -54.59 41.25
N SER A 2 -0.38 -53.81 40.89
CA SER A 2 -0.28 -52.76 39.86
C SER A 2 0.47 -51.54 40.39
N HIS A 3 1.47 -51.07 39.62
CA HIS A 3 2.18 -49.83 39.90
C HIS A 3 1.28 -48.64 39.56
N ILE A 4 0.97 -47.83 40.57
CA ILE A 4 0.16 -46.62 40.44
C ILE A 4 1.05 -45.53 39.84
N THR A 5 0.77 -45.12 38.61
CA THR A 5 1.43 -44.02 37.91
C THR A 5 1.02 -42.69 38.54
N ARG A 6 2.01 -41.88 38.94
CA ARG A 6 1.85 -40.49 39.40
C ARG A 6 1.89 -39.51 38.21
N ILE A 7 1.53 -38.26 38.50
CA ILE A 7 1.91 -37.00 37.81
C ILE A 7 0.97 -36.66 36.62
N ALA A 8 0.45 -35.45 36.38
CA ALA A 8 0.56 -34.12 36.98
C ALA A 8 -0.71 -33.30 36.67
N SER A 9 -0.95 -32.30 37.51
CA SER A 9 -1.82 -31.14 37.33
C SER A 9 -1.78 -30.52 35.93
N ALA A 10 -2.94 -30.44 35.27
CA ALA A 10 -3.13 -29.71 34.03
C ALA A 10 -3.49 -28.24 34.32
N THR A 11 -2.49 -27.37 34.39
CA THR A 11 -2.67 -25.92 34.26
C THR A 11 -2.20 -25.53 32.86
N ALA A 12 -3.13 -25.35 31.93
CA ALA A 12 -2.84 -24.78 30.62
C ALA A 12 -3.50 -23.39 30.53
N LEU A 13 -2.64 -22.40 30.32
CA LEU A 13 -2.91 -20.97 30.33
C LEU A 13 -3.96 -20.55 29.30
N ALA A 14 -4.94 -19.75 29.73
CA ALA A 14 -5.82 -19.01 28.84
C ALA A 14 -5.02 -17.88 28.17
N PHE A 15 -4.64 -18.06 26.91
CA PHE A 15 -4.11 -16.97 26.09
C PHE A 15 -5.27 -16.07 25.66
N ALA A 16 -5.45 -14.96 26.38
CA ALA A 16 -6.28 -13.86 25.89
C ALA A 16 -5.56 -13.20 24.71
N ALA A 17 -5.89 -13.63 23.49
CA ALA A 17 -5.46 -12.96 22.28
C ALA A 17 -6.14 -11.59 22.21
N VAL A 18 -5.42 -10.54 22.62
CA VAL A 18 -5.79 -9.16 22.33
C VAL A 18 -5.65 -8.96 20.82
N ALA A 19 -6.76 -9.07 20.09
CA ALA A 19 -6.85 -8.67 18.70
C ALA A 19 -6.69 -7.15 18.65
N LEU A 20 -5.46 -6.69 18.44
CA LEU A 20 -5.21 -5.30 18.06
C LEU A 20 -5.96 -5.05 16.74
N PRO A 21 -6.71 -3.94 16.61
CA PRO A 21 -7.28 -3.56 15.32
C PRO A 21 -6.10 -3.30 14.38
N VAL A 22 -5.87 -4.25 13.47
CA VAL A 22 -4.96 -4.04 12.34
C VAL A 22 -5.64 -2.98 11.47
N VAL A 23 -5.20 -1.74 11.62
CA VAL A 23 -5.56 -0.66 10.69
C VAL A 23 -4.91 -1.03 9.37
N THR A 24 -5.67 -1.70 8.51
CA THR A 24 -5.27 -1.94 7.12
C THR A 24 -5.37 -0.59 6.42
N ALA A 25 -4.26 0.16 6.35
CA ALA A 25 -4.15 1.26 5.42
C ALA A 25 -4.52 0.70 4.03
N GLY A 26 -5.59 1.23 3.44
CA GLY A 26 -6.13 0.73 2.19
C GLY A 26 -5.10 0.78 1.06
N PRO A 27 -5.28 -0.01 0.00
CA PRO A 27 -4.29 -0.14 -1.07
C PRO A 27 -4.07 1.18 -1.85
N ALA A 28 -5.00 2.13 -1.76
CA ALA A 28 -4.87 3.48 -2.32
C ALA A 28 -3.66 4.26 -1.75
N HIS A 29 -3.29 4.04 -0.49
CA HIS A 29 -2.14 4.74 0.08
C HIS A 29 -0.81 4.24 -0.50
N ALA A 30 -0.69 2.94 -0.80
CA ALA A 30 0.57 2.38 -1.30
C ALA A 30 0.88 2.83 -2.73
N THR A 31 -0.14 3.02 -3.56
CA THR A 31 0.04 3.40 -4.96
C THR A 31 0.23 4.88 -5.16
N VAL A 32 -0.41 5.71 -4.32
CA VAL A 32 -0.09 7.14 -4.23
C VAL A 32 1.37 7.35 -3.85
N GLU A 33 1.88 6.60 -2.86
CA GLU A 33 3.30 6.67 -2.49
C GLU A 33 4.24 6.16 -3.60
N ALA A 34 3.83 5.17 -4.40
CA ALA A 34 4.61 4.73 -5.57
C ALA A 34 4.75 5.83 -6.64
N CYS A 35 3.67 6.58 -6.88
CA CYS A 35 3.69 7.73 -7.78
C CYS A 35 4.58 8.86 -7.25
N LYS A 36 4.45 9.20 -5.96
CA LYS A 36 5.29 10.20 -5.29
C LYS A 36 6.77 9.82 -5.33
N GLY A 37 7.10 8.58 -4.95
CA GLY A 37 8.47 8.08 -4.97
C GLY A 37 9.10 8.11 -6.36
N TYR A 38 8.32 7.83 -7.42
CA TYR A 38 8.81 7.98 -8.79
C TYR A 38 9.14 9.44 -9.13
N LEU A 39 8.27 10.39 -8.75
CA LEU A 39 8.51 11.82 -8.98
C LEU A 39 9.77 12.30 -8.25
N GLU A 40 9.95 11.90 -6.99
CA GLU A 40 11.15 12.20 -6.20
C GLU A 40 12.41 11.61 -6.85
N GLU A 41 12.35 10.37 -7.35
CA GLU A 41 13.46 9.73 -8.07
C GLU A 41 13.85 10.51 -9.34
N LYS A 42 12.88 11.17 -9.99
CA LYS A 42 13.13 12.04 -11.16
C LYS A 42 13.54 13.46 -10.78
N GLY A 43 13.69 13.75 -9.48
CA GLY A 43 14.17 15.02 -8.96
C GLY A 43 13.06 16.09 -8.82
N TYR A 44 11.80 15.67 -8.72
CA TYR A 44 10.70 16.57 -8.40
C TYR A 44 10.48 16.64 -6.90
N ASP A 45 10.38 17.87 -6.38
CA ASP A 45 9.85 18.09 -5.04
C ASP A 45 8.33 17.91 -5.07
N VAL A 46 7.86 16.79 -4.50
CA VAL A 46 6.44 16.44 -4.50
C VAL A 46 5.66 17.44 -3.66
N THR A 47 4.79 18.21 -4.32
CA THR A 47 3.86 19.12 -3.65
C THR A 47 2.54 18.42 -3.30
N TYR A 48 1.71 19.09 -2.52
CA TYR A 48 0.36 18.61 -2.20
C TYR A 48 -0.49 18.39 -3.47
N GLU A 49 -0.37 19.26 -4.47
CA GLU A 49 -1.09 19.15 -5.74
C GLU A 49 -0.61 17.95 -6.56
N MET A 50 0.69 17.63 -6.54
CA MET A 50 1.22 16.42 -7.16
C MET A 50 0.71 15.15 -6.45
N GLU A 51 0.61 15.18 -5.12
CA GLU A 51 0.00 14.09 -4.36
C GLU A 51 -1.48 13.91 -4.72
N GLN A 52 -2.25 14.99 -4.85
CA GLN A 52 -3.65 14.90 -5.31
C GLN A 52 -3.75 14.32 -6.73
N ALA A 53 -2.85 14.68 -7.64
CA ALA A 53 -2.81 14.09 -8.97
C ALA A 53 -2.49 12.57 -8.91
N CYS A 54 -1.59 12.15 -8.02
CA CYS A 54 -1.35 10.73 -7.78
C CYS A 54 -2.59 10.00 -7.24
N VAL A 55 -3.43 10.66 -6.42
CA VAL A 55 -4.73 10.11 -5.98
C VAL A 55 -5.66 9.92 -7.18
N THR A 56 -5.75 10.90 -8.08
CA THR A 56 -6.48 10.77 -9.37
C THR A 56 -6.00 9.54 -10.14
N GLY A 57 -4.68 9.34 -10.25
CA GLY A 57 -4.08 8.16 -10.88
C GLY A 57 -4.46 6.83 -10.21
N SER A 58 -4.62 6.81 -8.88
CA SER A 58 -5.05 5.63 -8.11
C SER A 58 -6.49 5.20 -8.41
N HIS A 59 -7.31 6.11 -8.97
CA HIS A 59 -8.65 5.84 -9.46
C HIS A 59 -8.68 5.41 -10.94
N ASN A 60 -7.52 5.08 -11.53
CA ASN A 60 -7.33 4.78 -12.96
C ASN A 60 -7.63 5.96 -13.92
N GLU A 61 -7.66 7.19 -13.41
CA GLU A 61 -7.88 8.39 -14.22
C GLU A 61 -6.54 8.94 -14.76
N LEU A 62 -5.85 8.10 -15.56
CA LEU A 62 -4.46 8.35 -16.01
C LEU A 62 -4.30 9.66 -16.80
N GLU A 63 -5.24 9.98 -17.68
CA GLU A 63 -5.16 11.19 -18.50
C GLU A 63 -5.27 12.44 -17.62
N GLN A 64 -6.22 12.45 -16.70
CA GLN A 64 -6.41 13.56 -15.77
C GLN A 64 -5.21 13.71 -14.82
N CYS A 65 -4.73 12.60 -14.24
CA CYS A 65 -3.53 12.58 -13.42
C CYS A 65 -2.32 13.18 -14.17
N ALA A 66 -2.10 12.78 -15.44
CA ALA A 66 -0.97 13.26 -16.20
C ALA A 66 -1.10 14.77 -16.54
N GLU A 67 -2.30 15.25 -16.85
CA GLU A 67 -2.56 16.68 -17.07
C GLU A 67 -2.35 17.51 -15.81
N GLU A 68 -2.80 17.02 -14.65
CA GLU A 68 -2.60 17.67 -13.35
C GLU A 68 -1.12 17.75 -12.98
N LEU A 69 -0.35 16.67 -13.14
CA LEU A 69 1.11 16.68 -12.93
C LEU A 69 1.83 17.60 -13.92
N LYS A 70 1.43 17.62 -15.19
CA LYS A 70 1.99 18.55 -16.19
C LYS A 70 1.73 20.01 -15.82
N ALA A 71 0.56 20.33 -15.26
CA ALA A 71 0.25 21.67 -14.78
C ALA A 71 1.19 22.11 -13.64
N GLN A 72 1.74 21.16 -12.88
CA GLN A 72 2.77 21.39 -11.86
C GLN A 72 4.20 21.41 -12.41
N GLY A 73 4.37 21.37 -13.75
CA GLY A 73 5.68 21.41 -14.39
C GLY A 73 6.38 20.05 -14.51
N VAL A 74 5.70 18.94 -14.19
CA VAL A 74 6.23 17.60 -14.44
C VAL A 74 6.28 17.34 -15.95
N TRP A 75 7.41 16.82 -16.43
CA TRP A 75 7.56 16.51 -17.85
C TRP A 75 6.59 15.40 -18.25
N ARG A 76 5.96 15.53 -19.43
CA ARG A 76 4.86 14.65 -19.87
C ARG A 76 5.15 13.16 -19.67
N TYR A 77 6.33 12.69 -20.09
CA TYR A 77 6.70 11.29 -19.96
C TYR A 77 6.74 10.81 -18.49
N TYR A 78 7.29 11.64 -17.59
CA TYR A 78 7.35 11.33 -16.17
C TYR A 78 5.98 11.38 -15.52
N ALA A 79 5.13 12.33 -15.93
CA ALA A 79 3.74 12.42 -15.46
C ALA A 79 2.97 11.12 -15.78
N TYR A 80 3.00 10.66 -17.04
CA TYR A 80 2.31 9.41 -17.41
C TYR A 80 2.85 8.20 -16.65
N THR A 81 4.18 8.06 -16.55
CA THR A 81 4.78 6.92 -15.85
C THR A 81 4.42 6.93 -14.36
N ALA A 82 4.44 8.10 -13.71
CA ALA A 82 4.03 8.25 -12.31
C ALA A 82 2.56 7.84 -12.10
N CYS A 83 1.66 8.26 -13.01
CA CYS A 83 0.25 7.88 -12.96
C CYS A 83 0.04 6.38 -13.16
N GLU A 84 0.82 5.71 -14.01
CA GLU A 84 0.79 4.25 -14.13
C GLU A 84 1.21 3.57 -12.82
N HIS A 85 2.22 4.10 -12.12
CA HIS A 85 2.59 3.63 -10.79
C HIS A 85 1.47 3.77 -9.77
N ALA A 86 0.67 4.84 -9.85
CA ALA A 86 -0.54 5.02 -9.03
C ALA A 86 -1.67 4.03 -9.39
N ALA A 87 -1.80 3.65 -10.66
CA ALA A 87 -2.88 2.76 -11.12
C ALA A 87 -2.63 1.26 -10.86
N MET A 88 -1.40 0.85 -10.52
CA MET A 88 -1.04 -0.58 -10.35
C MET A 88 -1.70 -1.30 -9.16
N THR A 89 -2.69 -0.69 -8.51
CA THR A 89 -3.42 -1.21 -7.34
C THR A 89 -4.21 -2.50 -7.63
N GLU A 90 -4.49 -2.83 -8.90
CA GLU A 90 -5.46 -3.89 -9.25
C GLU A 90 -4.85 -5.13 -9.92
N GLY A 91 -3.53 -5.19 -10.14
CA GLY A 91 -2.92 -6.20 -11.02
C GLY A 91 -2.08 -7.30 -10.39
N ARG A 92 -1.74 -7.27 -9.09
CA ARG A 92 -0.67 -8.13 -8.54
C ARG A 92 -0.97 -8.87 -7.24
N LEU A 93 -2.23 -9.20 -6.99
CA LEU A 93 -2.63 -10.18 -5.96
C LEU A 93 -3.24 -11.47 -6.56
N VAL A 94 -2.97 -11.76 -7.84
CA VAL A 94 -3.28 -13.05 -8.46
C VAL A 94 -2.02 -13.60 -9.11
N ASP A 95 -1.14 -14.19 -8.30
CA ASP A 95 -0.43 -15.44 -8.61
C ASP A 95 0.40 -15.84 -7.39
N GLY A 96 -0.32 -16.30 -6.37
CA GLY A 96 0.16 -17.37 -5.53
C GLY A 96 -0.19 -18.68 -6.22
N GLY A 97 0.82 -19.38 -6.73
CA GLY A 97 0.75 -20.72 -7.31
C GLY A 97 2.02 -21.49 -6.97
#